data_AF-A0AAV9LNY3-F1
#
_entry.id   AF-A0AAV9LNY3-F1
#
_cell.length_a   1.000
_cell.length_b   1.000
_cell.length_c   1.000
_cell.angle_alpha   90.00
_cell.angle_beta   90.00
_cell.angle_gamma   90.00
#
_symmetry.space_group_name_H-M   'P 1'
#
loop_
_entity.id
_entity.type
_entity.pdbx_description
1 polymer ?
#
loop_
_entity_poly.entity_id
_entity_poly.type
_entity_poly.pdbx_seq_one_letter_code
_entity_poly.pdbx_strand_id
1 'polypeptide(L)'
;MEETQIEREPVKSKGEWVNLFAGSKLAARGMNLQFIAPVVKGGEKIVELQKEEVDKEILKWVNAIVLYVVRDSPTIGALDRFIANQWNFAAKPKIFFPQ
;
A
#
# COMPACT_ATOMS: atom_id res chain seq x y z
N MET A 1 -12.05 -52.06 -2.65
CA MET A 1 -12.99 -51.03 -2.17
C MET A 1 -12.15 -49.86 -1.71
N GLU A 2 -12.10 -48.69 -2.32
CA GLU A 2 -12.44 -48.17 -3.65
C GLU A 2 -11.68 -46.83 -3.66
N GLU A 3 -10.83 -46.57 -4.65
CA GLU A 3 -10.09 -45.30 -4.73
C GLU A 3 -11.07 -44.21 -5.17
N THR A 4 -11.49 -43.35 -4.25
CA THR A 4 -12.34 -42.21 -4.57
C THR A 4 -11.51 -41.13 -5.24
N GLN A 5 -11.60 -41.09 -6.58
CA GLN A 5 -11.09 -39.99 -7.40
C GLN A 5 -11.88 -38.72 -7.06
N ILE A 6 -11.21 -37.76 -6.42
CA ILE A 6 -11.75 -36.41 -6.24
C ILE A 6 -11.53 -35.68 -7.57
N GLU A 7 -12.59 -35.61 -8.37
CA GLU A 7 -12.65 -34.76 -9.57
C GLU A 7 -12.44 -33.30 -9.15
N ARG A 8 -11.26 -32.75 -9.44
CA ARG A 8 -10.96 -31.33 -9.19
C ARG A 8 -11.58 -30.54 -10.33
N GLU A 9 -12.58 -29.71 -10.02
CA GLU A 9 -13.14 -28.76 -10.98
C GLU A 9 -12.02 -27.93 -11.65
N PRO A 10 -12.16 -27.62 -12.96
CA PRO A 10 -11.14 -26.88 -13.68
C PRO A 10 -10.91 -25.53 -13.00
N VAL A 11 -9.65 -25.28 -12.61
CA VAL A 11 -9.19 -24.02 -12.04
C VAL A 11 -9.62 -22.88 -12.97
N LYS A 12 -10.57 -22.07 -12.52
CA LYS A 12 -11.09 -20.92 -13.27
C LYS A 12 -9.95 -20.06 -13.79
N SER A 13 -10.04 -19.75 -15.08
CA SER A 13 -8.94 -19.21 -15.87
C SER A 13 -8.46 -17.85 -15.35
N LYS A 14 -7.18 -17.58 -15.61
CA LYS A 14 -6.40 -16.38 -15.24
C LYS A 14 -6.98 -15.02 -15.67
N GLY A 15 -8.18 -14.96 -16.26
CA GLY A 15 -8.77 -13.79 -16.90
C GLY A 15 -9.89 -13.08 -16.14
N GLU A 16 -10.52 -13.70 -15.14
CA GLU A 16 -11.73 -13.11 -14.49
C GLU A 16 -11.43 -11.85 -13.64
N TRP A 17 -10.20 -11.67 -13.17
CA TRP A 17 -9.85 -10.61 -12.22
C TRP A 17 -9.34 -9.32 -12.87
N VAL A 18 -8.89 -9.38 -14.13
CA VAL A 18 -8.17 -8.28 -14.79
C VAL A 18 -9.07 -7.06 -15.04
N ASN A 19 -10.39 -7.28 -15.10
CA ASN A 19 -11.38 -6.24 -15.44
C ASN A 19 -12.30 -5.84 -14.28
N LEU A 20 -12.04 -6.25 -13.04
CA LEU A 20 -12.92 -5.94 -11.91
C LEU A 20 -13.10 -4.43 -11.65
N PHE A 21 -12.14 -3.62 -12.09
CA PHE A 21 -12.18 -2.17 -11.95
C PHE A 21 -12.33 -1.44 -13.29
N ALA A 22 -12.55 -2.17 -14.39
CA ALA A 22 -12.73 -1.59 -15.71
C ALA A 22 -14.02 -0.74 -15.71
N GLY A 23 -13.87 0.58 -15.88
CA GLY A 23 -14.98 1.55 -15.85
C GLY A 23 -15.24 2.22 -14.51
N SER A 24 -14.49 1.88 -13.45
CA SER A 24 -14.62 2.57 -12.16
C SER A 24 -14.03 3.99 -12.23
N LYS A 25 -14.85 5.01 -11.94
CA LYS A 25 -14.40 6.42 -11.88
C LYS A 25 -13.33 6.65 -10.81
N LEU A 26 -13.24 5.79 -9.80
CA LEU A 26 -12.18 5.84 -8.78
C LEU A 26 -10.87 5.23 -9.27
N ALA A 27 -10.89 4.19 -10.11
CA ALA A 27 -9.68 3.56 -10.65
C ALA A 27 -8.87 4.54 -11.51
N ALA A 28 -9.55 5.43 -12.24
CA ALA A 28 -8.91 6.50 -13.01
C ALA A 28 -8.24 7.59 -12.14
N ARG A 29 -8.49 7.61 -10.81
CA ARG A 29 -7.91 8.56 -9.86
C ARG A 29 -6.96 7.91 -8.84
N GLY A 30 -6.77 6.59 -8.91
CA GLY A 30 -5.83 5.86 -8.06
C GLY A 30 -4.41 5.88 -8.62
N MET A 31 -3.40 5.76 -7.75
CA MET A 31 -2.04 5.43 -8.20
C MET A 31 -2.08 4.02 -8.82
N ASN A 32 -1.50 3.87 -10.00
CA ASN A 32 -1.32 2.56 -10.62
C ASN A 32 -0.33 1.75 -9.77
N LEU A 33 -0.86 0.88 -8.91
CA LEU A 33 -0.05 0.00 -8.06
C LEU A 33 0.34 -1.24 -8.87
N GLN A 34 1.64 -1.52 -8.96
CA GLN A 34 2.11 -2.77 -9.54
C GLN A 34 1.83 -3.90 -8.54
N PHE A 35 0.77 -4.67 -8.80
CA PHE A 35 0.44 -5.83 -7.97
C PHE A 35 1.35 -7.01 -8.33
N ILE A 36 2.08 -7.51 -7.33
CA ILE A 36 2.85 -8.76 -7.44
C ILE A 36 2.02 -9.87 -6.78
N ALA A 37 1.60 -10.85 -7.58
CA ALA A 37 0.78 -11.95 -7.08
C ALA A 37 1.59 -12.86 -6.12
N PRO A 38 0.99 -13.32 -5.00
CA PRO A 38 1.62 -14.29 -4.12
C PRO A 38 1.94 -15.61 -4.84
N VAL A 39 3.04 -16.25 -4.46
CA VAL A 39 3.45 -17.57 -4.98
C VAL A 39 3.04 -18.66 -3.99
N VAL A 40 2.38 -19.71 -4.45
CA VAL A 40 2.07 -20.87 -3.60
C VAL A 40 3.23 -21.86 -3.65
N LYS A 41 3.93 -22.06 -2.52
CA LYS A 41 4.95 -23.12 -2.38
C LYS A 41 4.51 -24.07 -1.27
N GLY A 42 4.41 -25.37 -1.57
CA GLY A 42 4.02 -26.38 -0.57
C GLY A 42 2.59 -26.28 -0.03
N GLY A 43 1.69 -25.56 -0.71
CA GLY A 43 0.33 -25.29 -0.24
C GLY A 43 0.18 -24.01 0.59
N GLU A 44 1.30 -23.36 0.93
CA GLU A 44 1.29 -22.06 1.62
C GLU A 44 1.43 -20.90 0.64
N LYS A 45 0.64 -19.84 0.85
CA LYS A 45 0.73 -18.59 0.09
C LYS A 45 1.91 -17.78 0.61
N ILE A 46 2.95 -17.62 -0.21
CA ILE A 46 4.13 -16.83 0.09
C ILE A 46 4.05 -15.51 -0.68
N VAL A 47 4.18 -14.40 0.03
CA VAL A 47 4.33 -13.07 -0.56
C VAL A 47 5.79 -12.67 -0.44
N GLU A 48 6.40 -12.28 -1.55
CA GLU A 48 7.78 -11.81 -1.59
C GLU A 48 7.79 -10.30 -1.75
N LEU A 49 8.38 -9.60 -0.78
CA LEU A 49 8.57 -8.16 -0.85
C LEU A 49 9.87 -7.87 -1.59
N GLN A 50 9.84 -6.91 -2.52
CA GLN A 50 11.05 -6.48 -3.22
C GLN A 50 11.95 -5.73 -2.25
N LYS A 51 13.13 -6.30 -2.00
CA LYS A 51 14.08 -5.75 -1.01
C LYS A 51 14.48 -4.32 -1.33
N GLU A 52 14.71 -4.02 -2.61
CA GLU A 52 15.12 -2.71 -3.08
C GLU A 52 14.06 -1.63 -2.80
N GLU A 53 12.78 -2.00 -2.93
CA GLU A 53 11.65 -1.12 -2.62
C GLU A 53 11.54 -0.88 -1.11
N VAL A 54 11.67 -1.95 -0.32
CA VAL A 54 11.66 -1.88 1.14
C VAL A 54 12.80 -0.99 1.65
N ASP A 55 14.02 -1.20 1.16
CA ASP A 55 15.20 -0.41 1.56
C ASP A 55 15.03 1.07 1.20
N LYS A 56 14.46 1.37 0.03
CA LYS A 56 14.16 2.75 -0.39
C LYS A 56 13.13 3.42 0.52
N GLU A 57 12.07 2.72 0.91
CA GLU A 57 11.09 3.27 1.85
C GLU A 57 11.71 3.44 3.24
N ILE A 58 12.50 2.48 3.73
CA ILE A 58 13.22 2.58 5.02
C ILE A 58 14.01 3.90 5.09
N LEU A 59 14.76 4.25 4.04
CA LEU A 59 15.52 5.50 4.01
C LEU A 59 14.65 6.76 4.14
N LYS A 60 13.41 6.73 3.63
CA LYS A 60 12.45 7.83 3.84
C LYS A 60 11.96 7.87 5.27
N TRP A 61 11.70 6.71 5.87
CA TRP A 61 11.22 6.58 7.25
C TRP A 61 12.27 6.99 8.28
N VAL A 62 13.57 6.84 8.00
CA VAL A 62 14.66 7.26 8.91
C VAL A 62 14.55 8.74 9.33
N ASN A 63 14.08 9.61 8.42
CA ASN A 63 13.94 11.04 8.68
C ASN A 63 12.47 11.49 8.82
N ALA A 64 11.53 10.54 9.02
CA ALA A 64 10.11 10.85 9.12
C ALA A 64 9.72 11.18 10.56
N ILE A 65 8.84 12.17 10.73
CA ILE A 65 8.19 12.47 12.00
C ILE A 65 6.73 12.02 11.89
N VAL A 66 6.31 11.14 12.79
CA VAL A 66 4.92 10.70 12.90
C VAL A 66 4.24 11.52 14.00
N LEU A 67 3.22 12.30 13.64
CA LEU A 67 2.43 13.09 14.57
C LEU A 67 1.06 12.46 14.75
N TYR A 68 0.61 12.39 16.01
CA TYR A 68 -0.73 11.98 16.37
C TYR A 68 -1.47 13.17 16.99
N VAL A 69 -2.63 13.50 16.44
CA VAL A 69 -3.49 14.57 16.94
C VAL A 69 -4.65 13.95 17.69
N VAL A 70 -4.80 14.33 18.97
CA VAL A 70 -5.94 13.93 19.80
C VAL A 70 -7.01 15.00 19.66
N ARG A 71 -8.19 14.63 19.15
CA ARG A 71 -9.33 15.53 18.83
C ARG A 71 -9.03 16.41 17.60
N ASP A 72 -9.65 17.59 17.55
CA ASP A 72 -9.68 18.53 16.42
C ASP A 72 -8.55 19.58 16.45
N SER A 73 -7.67 19.55 17.45
CA SER A 73 -6.60 20.53 17.63
C SER A 73 -5.25 19.86 17.98
N PRO A 74 -4.12 20.30 17.38
CA PRO A 74 -4.01 21.35 16.38
C PRO A 74 -4.55 20.91 15.02
N THR A 75 -5.17 21.83 14.29
CA THR A 75 -5.56 21.57 12.90
C THR A 75 -4.30 21.38 12.04
N ILE A 76 -4.44 20.68 10.91
CA ILE A 76 -3.36 20.52 9.92
C ILE A 76 -2.75 21.88 9.53
N GLY A 77 -3.59 22.90 9.33
CA GLY A 77 -3.13 24.25 9.00
C GLY A 77 -2.35 24.93 10.13
N ALA A 78 -2.67 24.64 11.39
CA ALA A 78 -1.89 25.12 12.53
C ALA A 78 -0.50 24.44 12.59
N LEU A 79 -0.45 23.14 12.29
CA LEU A 79 0.81 22.40 12.20
C LEU A 79 1.69 22.91 11.05
N ASP A 80 1.12 23.12 9.86
CA ASP A 80 1.81 23.68 8.70
C ASP A 80 2.48 25.03 9.02
N ARG A 81 1.74 25.93 9.68
CA ARG A 81 2.26 27.25 10.10
C ARG A 81 3.33 27.14 11.17
N PHE A 82 3.15 26.23 12.13
CA PHE A 82 4.14 26.00 13.18
C PHE A 82 5.48 25.53 12.59
N ILE A 83 5.43 24.52 11.70
CA ILE A 83 6.59 23.99 10.98
C ILE A 83 7.28 25.12 10.18
N ALA A 84 6.52 25.92 9.43
CA ALA A 84 7.09 27.00 8.62
C ALA A 84 7.76 28.10 9.45
N ASN A 85 7.25 28.40 10.64
CA ASN A 85 7.73 29.52 11.45
C ASN A 85 8.83 29.14 12.45
N GLN A 86 8.78 27.92 13.00
CA GLN A 86 9.66 27.50 14.09
C GLN A 86 10.82 26.64 13.60
N TRP A 87 10.67 25.99 12.44
CA TRP A 87 11.64 25.01 11.99
C TRP A 87 12.47 25.58 10.85
N ASN A 88 13.77 25.74 11.10
CA ASN A 88 14.72 26.24 10.12
C ASN A 88 15.16 25.11 9.17
N PHE A 89 14.24 24.62 8.34
CA PHE A 89 14.52 23.54 7.41
C PHE A 89 15.38 23.99 6.23
N ALA A 90 16.34 23.16 5.81
CA ALA A 90 16.98 23.27 4.50
C ALA A 90 16.02 22.92 3.34
N ALA A 91 14.94 22.17 3.61
CA ALA A 91 13.90 21.78 2.63
C ALA A 91 12.53 21.56 3.30
N LYS A 92 11.45 22.00 2.64
CA LYS A 92 10.08 21.87 3.16
C LYS A 92 9.67 20.40 3.33
N PRO A 93 9.21 19.97 4.52
CA PRO A 93 8.78 18.59 4.74
C PRO A 93 7.51 18.26 3.94
N LYS A 94 7.39 17.01 3.52
CA LYS A 94 6.19 16.48 2.85
C LYS A 94 5.23 15.92 3.89
N ILE A 95 4.02 16.47 3.94
CA ILE A 95 2.97 16.02 4.86
C ILE A 95 2.13 14.94 4.17
N PHE A 96 1.91 13.83 4.86
CA PHE A 96 1.06 12.72 4.42
C PHE A 96 -0.17 12.64 5.31
N PHE A 97 -1.32 12.39 4.71
CA PHE A 97 -2.60 12.25 5.41
C PHE A 97 -3.05 10.79 5.37
N PRO A 98 -3.69 10.26 6.43
CA PRO A 98 -4.38 8.99 6.34
C PRO A 98 -5.48 9.10 5.27
N GLN A 99 -5.48 8.16 4.31
CA GLN A 99 -6.49 8.04 3.24
C GLN A 99 -7.72 7.28 3.71
#